data_AF-A0A916YF32-F1
#
_entry.id   AF-A0A916YF32-F1
#
_cell.length_a   1.000
_cell.length_b   1.000
_cell.length_c   1.000
_cell.angle_alpha   90.00
_cell.angle_beta   90.00
_cell.angle_gamma   90.00
#
_symmetry.space_group_name_H-M   'P 1'
#
loop_
_entity.id
_entity.type
_entity.pdbx_description
1 polymer ?
#
loop_
_entity_poly.entity_id
_entity_poly.type
_entity_poly.pdbx_seq_one_letter_code
_entity_poly.pdbx_strand_id
1 'polypeptide(L)' 'MVKEVKPPLSNIQMELLKLYSVGVDEQTLKELKKEMALFFLKRLRSQADAIWVEKKYSDDTFKTLE' A
#
# COMPACT_ATOMS: atom_id res chain seq x y z
N MET A 1 29.26 7.24 -20.34
CA MET A 1 28.30 7.16 -19.22
C MET A 1 26.92 6.92 -19.79
N VAL A 2 26.35 5.72 -19.63
CA VAL A 2 24.98 5.44 -20.06
C VAL A 2 24.05 6.00 -18.98
N LYS A 3 23.24 7.01 -19.31
CA LYS A 3 22.18 7.47 -18.40
C LYS A 3 21.21 6.31 -18.23
N GLU A 4 21.05 5.81 -17.01
CA GLU A 4 19.97 4.90 -16.67
C GLU A 4 18.64 5.58 -17.02
N VAL A 5 17.98 5.09 -18.06
CA VAL A 5 16.63 5.53 -18.42
C VAL A 5 15.70 4.93 -17.39
N LYS A 6 15.43 5.67 -16.32
CA LYS A 6 14.31 5.32 -15.43
C LYS A 6 13.03 5.50 -16.22
N PRO A 7 12.26 4.44 -16.47
CA PRO A 7 10.97 4.58 -17.13
C PRO A 7 10.10 5.56 -16.33
N PRO A 8 9.30 6.39 -17.00
CA PRO A 8 8.54 7.46 -16.36
C PRO A 8 7.48 6.92 -15.38
N LEU A 9 7.16 5.63 -15.50
CA LEU A 9 6.20 4.91 -14.68
C LEU A 9 6.86 3.67 -14.09
N SER A 10 6.54 3.41 -12.82
CA SER A 10 6.83 2.15 -12.16
C SER A 10 6.02 1.01 -12.76
N ASN A 11 6.47 -0.23 -12.53
CA ASN A 11 5.79 -1.43 -13.03
C ASN A 11 4.31 -1.47 -12.65
N ILE A 12 3.96 -1.06 -11.41
CA ILE A 12 2.56 -1.04 -10.97
C ILE A 12 1.72 -0.01 -11.72
N GLN A 13 2.29 1.16 -12.03
CA GLN A 13 1.61 2.18 -12.82
C GLN A 13 1.38 1.70 -14.26
N MET A 14 2.34 0.98 -14.84
CA MET A 14 2.20 0.38 -16.18
C MET A 14 1.12 -0.70 -16.23
N GLU A 15 1.03 -1.57 -15.23
CA GLU A 15 -0.01 -2.61 -15.18
C GLU A 15 -1.41 -2.01 -14.96
N LEU A 16 -1.54 -0.96 -14.15
CA LEU A 16 -2.81 -0.24 -14.01
C LEU A 16 -3.28 0.36 -15.34
N LEU A 17 -2.37 0.92 -16.15
CA LEU A 17 -2.72 1.43 -17.49
C LEU A 17 -3.20 0.33 -18.43
N LYS A 18 -2.59 -0.86 -18.39
CA LYS A 18 -3.06 -2.01 -19.17
C LYS A 18 -4.47 -2.43 -18.73
N LEU A 19 -4.74 -2.46 -17.43
CA LEU A 19 -6.09 -2.75 -16.92
C LEU A 19 -7.13 -1.74 -17.41
N TYR A 20 -6.82 -0.45 -17.44
CA TYR A 20 -7.75 0.57 -17.97
C TYR A 20 -8.04 0.42 -19.46
N SER A 21 -7.11 -0.14 -20.25
CA SER A 21 -7.32 -0.34 -21.69
C SER A 21 -8.43 -1.34 -22.04
N VAL A 22 -8.90 -2.12 -21.06
CA VAL A 22 -9.95 -3.15 -21.26
C VAL A 22 -11.37 -2.59 -21.09
N GLY A 23 -11.54 -1.26 -21.06
CA GLY A 23 -12.85 -0.63 -20.93
C GLY A 23 -13.43 -0.71 -19.52
N VAL A 24 -12.55 -0.64 -18.51
CA VAL A 24 -12.94 -0.60 -17.09
C VAL A 24 -13.79 0.65 -16.85
N ASP A 25 -15.05 0.44 -16.47
CA ASP A 25 -15.94 1.54 -16.11
C ASP A 25 -15.53 2.21 -14.79
N GLU A 26 -16.09 3.39 -14.54
CA GLU A 26 -15.68 4.17 -13.37
C GLU A 26 -16.03 3.50 -12.04
N GLN A 27 -17.08 2.67 -12.02
CA GLN A 27 -17.50 1.96 -10.82
C GLN A 27 -16.48 0.85 -10.46
N THR A 28 -16.09 0.06 -11.45
CA THR A 28 -15.07 -0.98 -11.33
C THR A 28 -13.72 -0.37 -10.91
N LEU A 29 -13.38 0.81 -11.44
CA LEU A 29 -12.19 1.55 -11.03
C LEU A 29 -12.25 1.98 -9.55
N LYS A 30 -13.41 2.45 -9.06
CA LYS A 30 -13.61 2.80 -7.65
C LYS A 30 -13.45 1.58 -6.74
N GLU A 31 -13.99 0.43 -7.15
CA GLU A 31 -13.84 -0.83 -6.43
C GLU A 31 -12.39 -1.29 -6.37
N LEU A 32 -11.67 -1.26 -7.50
CA LEU A 32 -10.25 -1.60 -7.53
C LEU A 32 -9.42 -0.70 -6.59
N LYS A 33 -9.69 0.61 -6.58
CA LYS A 33 -9.04 1.56 -5.65
C LYS A 33 -9.30 1.20 -4.19
N LYS A 34 -10.54 0.80 -3.86
CA LYS A 34 -10.91 0.38 -2.51
C LYS A 34 -10.14 -0.87 -2.09
N GLU A 35 -10.05 -1.88 -2.95
CA GLU A 35 -9.30 -3.11 -2.66
C GLU A 35 -7.80 -2.84 -2.46
N MET A 36 -7.21 -1.97 -3.28
CA MET A 36 -5.84 -1.53 -3.09
C MET A 36 -5.64 -0.84 -1.73
N ALA A 37 -6.55 0.06 -1.35
CA ALA A 37 -6.48 0.76 -0.06
C ALA A 37 -6.57 -0.22 1.12
N LEU A 38 -7.48 -1.19 1.06
CA LEU A 38 -7.63 -2.23 2.09
C LEU A 38 -6.37 -3.10 2.20
N PHE A 39 -5.76 -3.48 1.07
CA PHE A 39 -4.51 -4.23 1.05
C PHE A 39 -3.38 -3.47 1.75
N PHE A 40 -3.18 -2.19 1.41
CA PHE A 40 -2.13 -1.38 2.04
C PHE A 40 -2.41 -1.14 3.53
N LEU A 41 -3.66 -0.88 3.91
CA LEU A 41 -4.04 -0.71 5.31
C LEU A 41 -3.73 -1.97 6.12
N LYS A 42 -4.09 -3.15 5.61
CA LYS A 42 -3.78 -4.43 6.25
C LYS A 42 -2.27 -4.61 6.43
N ARG A 43 -1.49 -4.33 5.39
CA ARG A 43 -0.02 -4.41 5.44
C ARG A 43 0.56 -3.46 6.48
N LEU A 44 0.11 -2.21 6.52
CA LEU A 44 0.57 -1.22 7.50
C LEU A 44 0.24 -1.63 8.94
N ARG A 45 -0.98 -2.14 9.19
CA ARG A 45 -1.35 -2.68 10.50
C ARG A 45 -0.43 -3.83 10.90
N SER A 46 -0.22 -4.81 10.03
CA SER A 46 0.67 -5.94 10.33
C SER A 46 2.11 -5.52 10.61
N GLN A 47 2.61 -4.46 9.95
CA GLN A 47 3.92 -3.90 10.23
C GLN A 47 3.97 -3.20 11.60
N ALA A 48 2.92 -2.43 11.93
CA ALA A 48 2.79 -1.79 13.24
C ALA A 48 2.74 -2.83 14.36
N ASP A 49 1.96 -3.91 14.19
CA ASP A 49 1.88 -5.02 15.14
C ASP A 49 3.24 -5.71 15.32
N ALA A 50 3.98 -5.92 14.23
CA ALA A 50 5.32 -6.52 14.29
C ALA A 50 6.31 -5.64 15.07
N ILE A 51 6.29 -4.33 14.85
CA ILE A 51 7.13 -3.37 15.59
C ILE A 51 6.72 -3.34 17.07
N TRP A 52 5.41 -3.38 17.36
CA TRP A 52 4.88 -3.40 18.72
C TRP A 52 5.42 -4.59 19.52
N VAL A 53 5.41 -5.78 18.90
CA VAL A 53 5.99 -7.01 19.47
C VAL A 53 7.50 -6.90 19.63
N GLU A 54 8.22 -6.41 18.60
CA GLU A 54 9.68 -6.25 18.64
C GLU A 54 10.12 -5.34 19.79
N LYS A 55 9.39 -4.25 20.00
CA LYS A 55 9.66 -3.28 21.07
C LYS A 55 9.19 -3.75 22.44
N LYS A 56 8.58 -4.94 22.54
CA LYS A 56 7.94 -5.48 23.76
C LYS A 56 6.96 -4.50 24.38
N TYR A 57 6.29 -3.70 23.55
CA TYR A 57 5.26 -2.81 24.04
C TYR A 57 4.11 -3.64 24.61
N SER A 58 3.65 -3.25 25.79
CA SER A 58 2.48 -3.82 26.45
C SER A 58 1.40 -2.74 26.58
N ASP A 59 0.17 -3.16 26.85
CA ASP A 59 -0.93 -2.22 27.14
C ASP A 59 -0.60 -1.30 28.34
N ASP A 60 0.27 -1.73 29.25
CA ASP A 60 0.78 -0.90 30.35
C ASP A 60 1.80 0.16 29.90
N THR A 61 2.49 -0.05 28.76
CA THR A 61 3.36 0.97 28.14
C THR A 61 2.54 2.15 27.59
N PHE A 62 1.29 1.89 27.21
CA PHE A 62 0.38 2.92 26.70
C PHE A 62 -0.15 3.82 27.82
N LYS A 63 -0.38 3.27 29.03
CA LYS A 63 -0.85 4.02 30.21
C LYS A 63 0.13 5.07 30.73
N THR A 64 1.42 4.94 30.41
CA THR A 64 2.45 5.93 30.80
C THR A 64 2.58 7.11 29.83
N LEU A 65 1.78 7.14 28.75
CA LEU A 65 1.74 8.22 27.76
C LEU A 65 0.45 9.07 27.83
N GLU A 66 -0.48 8.75 28.74
CA GLU A 66 -1.59 9.62 29.18
C GLU A 66 -1.19 10.43 30.42
#